data_AF-A0A9D7XMH1-F1
#
_entry.id   AF-A0A9D7XMH1-F1
#
_cell.length_a   1.000
_cell.length_b   1.000
_cell.length_c   1.000
_cell.angle_alpha   90.00
_cell.angle_beta   90.00
_cell.angle_gamma   90.00
#
_symmetry.space_group_name_H-M   'P 1'
#
loop_
_entity.id
_entity.type
_entity.pdbx_description
1 polymer ?
#
loop_
_entity_poly.entity_id
_entity_poly.type
_entity_poly.pdbx_seq_one_letter_code
_entity_poly.pdbx_strand_id
1 'polypeptide(L)'
;MKTNFLLYLTIILAGLQACEPDSSSNRVELKLDTEPFDRISLASSCDIKIIQSDIYQVTLTGRQKDIDDVDVNVISNSLNIAEHGQHPDDFVIRIYVPEIKDLDCSGSSFIYGESNFTQNRNMNIHLSGSGDLDFAVITNDLDLEISGSANVLLEGSITNLDAEITGSGWVKSFKLQSDFADVRITGSGSAEVNVTSDLDALITGSGNVFYKGHPHVSSEITGSGKVIDAN
;
A
#
# COMPACT_ATOMS: atom_id res chain seq x y z
N MET A 1 26.95 22.86 -82.97
CA MET A 1 25.54 23.04 -82.54
C MET A 1 25.43 22.52 -81.13
N LYS A 2 25.07 23.40 -80.20
CA LYS A 2 24.97 23.13 -78.76
C LYS A 2 23.60 22.51 -78.50
N THR A 3 23.54 21.37 -77.81
CA THR A 3 22.28 20.85 -77.26
C THR A 3 22.53 20.47 -75.81
N ASN A 4 22.10 21.37 -74.93
CA ASN A 4 22.08 21.19 -73.48
C ASN A 4 21.02 20.15 -73.12
N PHE A 5 21.40 19.09 -72.42
CA PHE A 5 20.45 18.15 -71.82
C PHE A 5 20.15 18.63 -70.41
N LEU A 6 18.93 19.16 -70.18
CA LEU A 6 18.46 19.59 -68.88
C LEU A 6 18.18 18.35 -68.00
N LEU A 7 18.81 18.33 -66.83
CA LEU A 7 18.53 17.40 -65.74
C LEU A 7 17.26 17.87 -65.00
N TYR A 8 16.16 17.11 -65.07
CA TYR A 8 14.98 17.37 -64.23
C TYR A 8 15.20 16.72 -62.85
N LEU A 9 15.53 17.54 -61.86
CA LEU A 9 15.53 17.15 -60.45
C LEU A 9 14.14 17.43 -59.87
N THR A 10 13.27 16.43 -59.84
CA THR A 10 12.00 16.49 -59.10
C THR A 10 12.28 16.37 -57.61
N ILE A 11 12.28 17.50 -56.90
CA ILE A 11 12.24 17.54 -55.44
C ILE A 11 10.81 17.20 -55.02
N ILE A 12 10.59 15.97 -54.56
CA ILE A 12 9.36 15.60 -53.87
C ILE A 12 9.45 16.23 -52.47
N LEU A 13 8.79 17.38 -52.31
CA LEU A 13 8.63 18.03 -51.01
C LEU A 13 7.61 17.19 -50.22
N ALA A 14 8.09 16.18 -49.51
CA ALA A 14 7.29 15.49 -48.51
C ALA A 14 6.96 16.50 -47.41
N GLY A 15 5.72 16.97 -47.39
CA GLY A 15 5.20 17.76 -46.29
C GLY A 15 5.33 16.94 -45.02
N LEU A 16 6.30 17.27 -44.18
CA LEU A 16 6.25 16.93 -42.77
C LEU A 16 5.02 17.65 -42.22
N GLN A 17 3.89 16.94 -42.15
CA GLN A 17 2.86 17.30 -41.19
C GLN A 17 3.53 17.16 -39.84
N ALA A 18 3.99 18.28 -39.29
CA ALA A 18 4.21 18.40 -37.87
C ALA A 18 2.86 18.12 -37.22
N CYS A 19 2.67 16.88 -36.78
CA CYS A 19 1.67 16.58 -35.79
C CYS A 19 2.13 17.35 -34.55
N GLU A 20 1.51 18.50 -34.28
CA GLU A 20 1.68 19.15 -32.99
C GLU A 20 1.30 18.11 -31.92
N PRO A 21 2.22 17.73 -31.03
CA PRO A 21 1.86 16.84 -29.94
C PRO A 21 0.85 17.59 -29.08
N ASP A 22 -0.34 17.02 -28.98
CA ASP A 22 -1.42 17.47 -28.12
C ASP A 22 -0.86 17.75 -26.71
N SER A 23 -0.83 19.01 -26.31
CA SER A 23 -0.19 19.49 -25.08
C SER A 23 -1.02 19.17 -23.83
N SER A 24 -1.70 18.01 -23.80
CA SER A 24 -2.69 17.65 -22.79
C SER A 24 -2.42 16.35 -22.02
N SER A 25 -1.27 15.68 -22.21
CA SER A 25 -0.79 14.66 -21.24
C SER A 25 0.67 14.24 -21.51
N ASN A 26 1.65 15.08 -21.17
CA ASN A 26 3.07 14.67 -21.15
C ASN A 26 3.38 13.82 -19.91
N ARG A 27 2.67 12.68 -19.78
CA ARG A 27 2.85 11.70 -18.71
C ARG A 27 3.96 10.74 -19.11
N VAL A 28 4.80 10.41 -18.15
CA VAL A 28 5.92 9.50 -18.28
C VAL A 28 5.81 8.41 -17.21
N GLU A 29 6.41 7.26 -17.51
CA GLU A 29 6.61 6.17 -16.54
C GLU A 29 8.12 6.02 -16.34
N LEU A 30 8.60 6.31 -15.13
CA LEU A 30 9.98 6.03 -14.73
C LEU A 30 10.02 4.66 -14.07
N LYS A 31 10.84 3.75 -14.61
CA LYS A 31 11.09 2.43 -14.03
C LYS A 31 12.46 2.41 -13.38
N LEU A 32 12.50 1.99 -12.12
CA LEU A 32 13.70 1.91 -11.30
C LEU A 32 13.88 0.47 -10.86
N ASP A 33 14.83 -0.24 -11.46
CA ASP A 33 15.30 -1.51 -10.92
C ASP A 33 16.08 -1.23 -9.64
N THR A 34 15.80 -1.99 -8.58
CA THR A 34 16.40 -1.75 -7.26
C THR A 34 17.23 -2.93 -6.81
N GLU A 35 18.11 -2.68 -5.84
CA GLU A 35 18.64 -3.76 -5.01
C GLU A 35 17.48 -4.50 -4.29
N PRO A 36 17.67 -5.78 -3.92
CA PRO A 36 16.67 -6.51 -3.15
C PRO A 36 16.28 -5.83 -1.83
N PHE A 37 15.00 -5.85 -1.51
CA PHE A 37 14.46 -5.32 -0.26
C PHE A 37 13.33 -6.20 0.25
N ASP A 38 13.16 -6.26 1.57
CA ASP A 38 12.01 -6.91 2.20
C ASP A 38 11.30 -5.99 3.19
N ARG A 39 11.73 -4.72 3.27
CA ARG A 39 11.10 -3.67 4.06
C ARG A 39 10.74 -2.51 3.16
N ILE A 40 9.60 -1.89 3.43
CA ILE A 40 9.08 -0.74 2.68
C ILE A 40 8.78 0.35 3.70
N SER A 41 9.42 1.51 3.55
CA SER A 41 9.21 2.69 4.37
C SER A 41 8.68 3.83 3.51
N LEU A 42 7.47 4.29 3.83
CA LEU A 42 6.71 5.28 3.08
C LEU A 42 6.54 6.56 3.90
N ALA A 43 7.08 7.66 3.37
CA ALA A 43 6.85 9.02 3.83
C ALA A 43 6.19 9.83 2.69
N SER A 44 4.94 9.49 2.39
CA SER A 44 4.22 9.97 1.21
C SER A 44 2.71 10.11 1.47
N SER A 45 2.04 10.90 0.65
CA SER A 45 0.58 10.99 0.54
C SER A 45 0.06 10.49 -0.81
N CYS A 46 0.94 9.99 -1.67
CA CYS A 46 0.58 9.38 -2.95
C CYS A 46 -0.12 8.03 -2.78
N ASP A 47 -0.87 7.65 -3.82
CA ASP A 47 -1.40 6.30 -4.00
C ASP A 47 -0.25 5.32 -4.28
N ILE A 48 -0.18 4.28 -3.44
CA ILE A 48 0.83 3.23 -3.51
C ILE A 48 0.16 1.91 -3.88
N LYS A 49 0.67 1.26 -4.93
CA LYS A 49 0.27 -0.09 -5.33
C LYS A 49 1.40 -1.05 -5.06
N ILE A 50 1.12 -2.11 -4.30
CA ILE A 50 2.06 -3.19 -4.03
C ILE A 50 1.65 -4.40 -4.86
N ILE A 51 2.60 -4.93 -5.63
CA ILE A 51 2.42 -6.08 -6.52
C ILE A 51 3.42 -7.16 -6.12
N GLN A 52 2.91 -8.35 -5.80
CA GLN A 52 3.76 -9.50 -5.56
C GLN A 52 4.42 -9.96 -6.87
N SER A 53 5.75 -10.00 -6.92
CA SER A 53 6.50 -10.38 -8.13
C SER A 53 7.91 -10.85 -7.80
N ASP A 54 8.50 -11.69 -8.65
CA ASP A 54 9.88 -12.20 -8.50
C ASP A 54 10.97 -11.15 -8.83
N ILE A 55 10.60 -9.87 -8.92
CA ILE A 55 11.49 -8.75 -9.25
C ILE A 55 11.43 -7.70 -8.15
N TYR A 56 12.49 -6.90 -8.04
CA TYR A 56 12.55 -5.72 -7.18
C TYR A 56 12.57 -4.47 -8.07
N GLN A 57 11.44 -3.78 -8.14
CA GLN A 57 11.29 -2.62 -9.02
C GLN A 57 10.31 -1.61 -8.42
N VAL A 58 10.55 -0.33 -8.68
CA VAL A 58 9.59 0.75 -8.44
C VAL A 58 9.25 1.42 -9.76
N THR A 59 7.97 1.73 -9.97
CA THR A 59 7.53 2.54 -11.11
C THR A 59 6.80 3.79 -10.62
N LEU A 60 7.19 4.95 -11.15
CA LEU A 60 6.53 6.23 -10.89
C LEU A 60 5.82 6.67 -12.18
N THR A 61 4.49 6.86 -12.12
CA THR A 61 3.70 7.28 -13.29
C THR A 61 3.07 8.65 -13.04
N GLY A 62 3.47 9.65 -13.84
CA GLY A 62 3.00 11.03 -13.66
C GLY A 62 3.64 12.00 -14.65
N ARG A 63 3.55 13.31 -14.39
CA ARG A 63 4.34 14.30 -15.14
C ARG A 63 5.77 14.27 -14.61
N GLN A 64 6.76 14.60 -15.45
CA GLN A 64 8.18 14.57 -15.06
C GLN A 64 8.45 15.36 -13.77
N LYS A 65 7.88 16.56 -13.63
CA LYS A 65 8.04 17.39 -12.42
C LYS A 65 7.57 16.70 -11.13
N ASP A 66 6.52 15.88 -11.21
CA ASP A 66 5.97 15.19 -10.03
C ASP A 66 6.85 13.97 -9.67
N ILE A 67 7.48 13.36 -10.67
CA ILE A 67 8.48 12.29 -10.47
C ILE A 67 9.74 12.82 -9.81
N ASP A 68 10.21 14.00 -10.23
CA ASP A 68 11.41 14.64 -9.70
C ASP A 68 11.26 15.02 -8.21
N ASP A 69 10.02 15.11 -7.73
CA ASP A 69 9.63 15.40 -6.35
C ASP A 69 9.53 14.13 -5.48
N VAL A 70 9.96 12.96 -5.95
CA VAL A 70 9.93 11.69 -5.18
C VAL A 70 11.33 11.07 -5.10
N ASP A 71 11.81 10.91 -3.86
CA ASP A 71 13.03 10.17 -3.57
C ASP A 71 12.73 8.67 -3.42
N VAL A 72 13.48 7.84 -4.15
CA VAL A 72 13.40 6.37 -4.06
C VAL A 72 14.80 5.81 -3.87
N ASN A 73 15.03 5.11 -2.77
CA ASN A 73 16.32 4.48 -2.49
C ASN A 73 16.17 3.19 -1.68
N VAL A 74 17.11 2.27 -1.84
CA VAL A 74 17.20 1.07 -0.99
C VAL A 74 18.41 1.21 -0.08
N ILE A 75 18.18 1.17 1.23
CA ILE A 75 19.22 1.23 2.26
C ILE A 75 19.01 0.07 3.21
N SER A 76 20.02 -0.79 3.36
CA SER A 76 19.98 -1.95 4.25
C SER A 76 18.70 -2.77 4.05
N ASN A 77 18.39 -3.21 2.83
CA ASN A 77 17.18 -3.98 2.46
C ASN A 77 15.82 -3.28 2.75
N SER A 78 15.83 -1.97 3.02
CA SER A 78 14.62 -1.16 3.14
C SER A 78 14.49 -0.25 1.93
N LEU A 79 13.41 -0.41 1.17
CA LEU A 79 12.97 0.54 0.17
C LEU A 79 12.37 1.75 0.88
N ASN A 80 13.01 2.91 0.75
CA ASN A 80 12.53 4.16 1.32
C ASN A 80 12.00 5.04 0.18
N ILE A 81 10.74 5.44 0.30
CA ILE A 81 10.07 6.38 -0.61
C ILE A 81 9.63 7.59 0.19
N ALA A 82 10.14 8.76 -0.17
CA ALA A 82 9.75 10.03 0.41
C ALA A 82 9.35 11.00 -0.69
N GLU A 83 8.21 11.68 -0.51
CA GLU A 83 7.77 12.71 -1.46
C GLU A 83 8.06 14.11 -0.93
N HIS A 84 8.21 15.05 -1.85
CA HIS A 84 8.35 16.48 -1.57
C HIS A 84 7.22 17.24 -2.24
N GLY A 85 6.49 18.07 -1.49
CA GLY A 85 5.44 18.89 -2.07
C GLY A 85 4.10 18.17 -2.20
N GLN A 86 3.39 18.40 -3.31
CA GLN A 86 2.04 17.90 -3.52
C GLN A 86 1.94 17.27 -4.90
N HIS A 87 1.33 16.09 -4.94
CA HIS A 87 1.18 15.31 -6.16
C HIS A 87 -0.28 15.33 -6.60
N PRO A 88 -0.55 15.32 -7.91
CA PRO A 88 -1.92 15.17 -8.40
C PRO A 88 -2.46 13.78 -8.05
N ASP A 89 -3.78 13.66 -7.88
CA ASP A 89 -4.48 12.40 -7.56
C ASP A 89 -4.18 11.26 -8.56
N ASP A 90 -3.74 11.59 -9.78
CA ASP A 90 -3.40 10.61 -10.81
C ASP A 90 -1.91 10.19 -10.82
N PHE A 91 -1.12 10.62 -9.83
CA PHE A 91 0.25 10.17 -9.61
C PHE A 91 0.23 8.85 -8.83
N VAL A 92 0.85 7.81 -9.40
CA VAL A 92 0.81 6.46 -8.83
C VAL A 92 2.22 5.90 -8.72
N ILE A 93 2.53 5.38 -7.54
CA ILE A 93 3.75 4.61 -7.27
C ILE A 93 3.39 3.13 -7.26
N ARG A 94 4.10 2.31 -8.02
CA ARG A 94 3.98 0.85 -7.93
C ARG A 94 5.28 0.24 -7.42
N ILE A 95 5.16 -0.70 -6.49
CA ILE A 95 6.26 -1.42 -5.87
C ILE A 95 6.09 -2.91 -6.21
N TYR A 96 7.08 -3.49 -6.85
CA TYR A 96 7.15 -4.92 -7.18
C TYR A 96 8.14 -5.58 -6.24
N VAL A 97 7.69 -6.61 -5.52
CA VAL A 97 8.48 -7.28 -4.49
C VAL A 97 7.96 -8.71 -4.24
N PRO A 98 8.82 -9.71 -3.98
CA PRO A 98 8.37 -11.09 -3.79
C PRO A 98 7.74 -11.34 -2.41
N GLU A 99 8.32 -10.79 -1.34
CA GLU A 99 7.83 -10.94 0.04
C GLU A 99 8.06 -9.64 0.83
N ILE A 100 7.22 -9.36 1.83
CA ILE A 100 7.33 -8.15 2.66
C ILE A 100 7.41 -8.57 4.12
N LYS A 101 8.52 -8.19 4.75
CA LYS A 101 8.71 -8.32 6.20
C LYS A 101 8.06 -7.17 6.95
N ASP A 102 8.40 -5.94 6.58
CA ASP A 102 7.97 -4.73 7.29
C ASP A 102 7.40 -3.73 6.28
N LEU A 103 6.19 -3.23 6.53
CA LEU A 103 5.54 -2.15 5.79
C LEU A 103 5.25 -0.99 6.75
N ASP A 104 6.09 0.04 6.70
CA ASP A 104 5.95 1.25 7.51
C ASP A 104 5.40 2.39 6.65
N CYS A 105 4.31 3.02 7.08
CA CYS A 105 3.80 4.24 6.49
C CYS A 105 3.59 5.32 7.55
N SER A 106 4.29 6.44 7.40
CA SER A 106 4.19 7.61 8.29
C SER A 106 3.39 8.77 7.68
N GLY A 107 2.96 8.62 6.43
CA GLY A 107 2.23 9.64 5.69
C GLY A 107 0.72 9.42 5.66
N SER A 108 0.11 9.83 4.56
CA SER A 108 -1.35 9.73 4.32
C SER A 108 -1.67 8.98 3.04
N SER A 109 -0.77 8.11 2.59
CA SER A 109 -0.96 7.28 1.41
C SER A 109 -2.18 6.39 1.52
N PHE A 110 -2.85 6.17 0.39
CA PHE A 110 -3.69 4.99 0.20
C PHE A 110 -2.81 3.86 -0.34
N ILE A 111 -2.67 2.78 0.42
CA ILE A 111 -1.85 1.62 0.06
C ILE A 111 -2.79 0.48 -0.38
N TYR A 112 -2.56 -0.03 -1.58
CA TYR A 112 -3.38 -1.09 -2.17
C TYR A 112 -2.52 -2.28 -2.63
N GLY A 113 -2.85 -3.48 -2.16
CA GLY A 113 -2.32 -4.73 -2.70
C GLY A 113 -3.14 -5.21 -3.91
N GLU A 114 -2.54 -5.32 -5.10
CA GLU A 114 -3.30 -5.68 -6.31
C GLU A 114 -3.75 -7.17 -6.36
N SER A 115 -3.18 -8.01 -5.52
CA SER A 115 -3.49 -9.44 -5.43
C SER A 115 -3.26 -9.98 -4.03
N ASN A 116 -3.75 -11.19 -3.76
CA ASN A 116 -3.38 -11.93 -2.55
C ASN A 116 -1.87 -12.03 -2.44
N PHE A 117 -1.33 -11.50 -1.36
CA PHE A 117 0.08 -11.50 -1.05
C PHE A 117 0.39 -12.74 -0.21
N THR A 118 0.93 -13.79 -0.85
CA THR A 118 1.20 -15.08 -0.18
C THR A 118 2.65 -15.18 0.20
N GLN A 119 2.96 -15.33 1.49
CA GLN A 119 4.34 -15.30 1.96
C GLN A 119 4.59 -16.33 3.08
N ASN A 120 5.81 -16.84 3.13
CA ASN A 120 6.18 -17.91 4.06
C ASN A 120 6.83 -17.38 5.35
N ARG A 121 6.64 -16.09 5.62
CA ARG A 121 7.27 -15.35 6.70
C ARG A 121 6.28 -14.38 7.33
N ASN A 122 6.58 -13.99 8.56
CA ASN A 122 5.82 -13.01 9.32
C ASN A 122 5.88 -11.65 8.63
N MET A 123 4.76 -10.93 8.67
CA MET A 123 4.63 -9.59 8.13
C MET A 123 4.24 -8.63 9.26
N ASN A 124 4.92 -7.50 9.32
CA ASN A 124 4.63 -6.40 10.23
C ASN A 124 4.16 -5.20 9.41
N ILE A 125 3.08 -4.57 9.84
CA ILE A 125 2.50 -3.38 9.19
C ILE A 125 2.35 -2.30 10.25
N HIS A 126 3.04 -1.17 10.06
CA HIS A 126 2.93 -0.03 10.96
C HIS A 126 2.42 1.20 10.21
N LEU A 127 1.26 1.71 10.64
CA LEU A 127 0.63 2.90 10.08
C LEU A 127 0.62 4.01 11.12
N SER A 128 1.59 4.92 11.02
CA SER A 128 1.75 6.08 11.90
C SER A 128 1.24 7.34 11.20
N GLY A 129 -0.08 7.46 11.06
CA GLY A 129 -0.70 8.58 10.36
C GLY A 129 -2.19 8.37 10.07
N SER A 130 -2.60 8.85 8.90
CA SER A 130 -3.98 8.74 8.41
C SER A 130 -4.07 7.99 7.09
N GLY A 131 -2.97 7.34 6.68
CA GLY A 131 -2.95 6.52 5.47
C GLY A 131 -3.82 5.28 5.64
N ASP A 132 -4.57 4.94 4.59
CA ASP A 132 -5.46 3.80 4.57
C ASP A 132 -4.76 2.62 3.87
N LEU A 133 -5.13 1.39 4.24
CA LEU A 133 -4.58 0.17 3.66
C LEU A 133 -5.71 -0.75 3.22
N ASP A 134 -5.62 -1.30 2.01
CA ASP A 134 -6.45 -2.39 1.52
C ASP A 134 -5.54 -3.51 0.99
N PHE A 135 -5.52 -4.63 1.70
CA PHE A 135 -4.53 -5.67 1.51
C PHE A 135 -5.10 -7.07 1.73
N ALA A 136 -4.91 -7.95 0.75
CA ALA A 136 -5.22 -9.37 0.88
C ALA A 136 -3.93 -10.16 1.16
N VAL A 137 -3.87 -10.93 2.25
CA VAL A 137 -2.65 -11.61 2.70
C VAL A 137 -2.88 -13.06 3.11
N ILE A 138 -1.91 -13.91 2.79
CA ILE A 138 -1.81 -15.28 3.28
C ILE A 138 -0.43 -15.45 3.92
N THR A 139 -0.40 -15.59 5.24
CA THR A 139 0.83 -15.75 6.04
C THR A 139 0.54 -16.51 7.34
N ASN A 140 1.56 -16.83 8.14
CA ASN A 140 1.34 -17.40 9.47
C ASN A 140 0.99 -16.31 10.49
N ASP A 141 1.86 -15.29 10.59
CA ASP A 141 1.74 -14.24 11.61
C ASP A 141 1.67 -12.87 10.93
N LEU A 142 0.67 -12.09 11.35
CA LEU A 142 0.51 -10.69 10.95
C LEU A 142 0.48 -9.82 12.21
N ASP A 143 1.45 -8.92 12.31
CA ASP A 143 1.48 -7.85 13.31
C ASP A 143 1.03 -6.54 12.65
N LEU A 144 -0.02 -5.92 13.18
CA LEU A 144 -0.60 -4.68 12.70
C LEU A 144 -0.62 -3.64 13.82
N GLU A 145 0.20 -2.60 13.66
CA GLU A 145 0.19 -1.43 14.53
C GLU A 145 -0.39 -0.21 13.82
N ILE A 146 -1.42 0.39 14.40
CA ILE A 146 -2.00 1.65 13.93
C ILE A 146 -1.84 2.69 15.03
N SER A 147 -1.06 3.73 14.74
CA SER A 147 -0.92 4.92 15.57
C SER A 147 -1.49 6.12 14.81
N GLY A 148 -2.79 6.39 14.98
CA GLY A 148 -3.47 7.48 14.28
C GLY A 148 -4.94 7.21 13.97
N SER A 149 -5.34 7.46 12.72
CA SER A 149 -6.74 7.37 12.27
C SER A 149 -6.93 6.57 10.97
N ALA A 150 -5.94 5.72 10.63
CA ALA A 150 -5.97 4.86 9.46
C ALA A 150 -7.18 3.91 9.45
N ASN A 151 -7.76 3.69 8.26
CA ASN A 151 -8.67 2.59 7.99
C ASN A 151 -7.91 1.48 7.27
N VAL A 152 -7.99 0.28 7.82
CA VAL A 152 -7.30 -0.90 7.29
C VAL A 152 -8.34 -1.94 6.92
N LEU A 153 -8.36 -2.36 5.66
CA LEU A 153 -9.13 -3.49 5.16
C LEU A 153 -8.17 -4.65 4.94
N LEU A 154 -8.44 -5.78 5.62
CA LEU A 154 -7.66 -7.00 5.46
C LEU A 154 -8.56 -8.15 5.00
N GLU A 155 -8.04 -8.91 4.04
CA GLU A 155 -8.67 -10.12 3.52
C GLU A 155 -7.66 -11.28 3.47
N GLY A 156 -8.14 -12.53 3.48
CA GLY A 156 -7.29 -13.72 3.30
C GLY A 156 -7.31 -14.68 4.49
N SER A 157 -6.17 -15.30 4.79
CA SER A 157 -6.06 -16.34 5.81
C SER A 157 -4.71 -16.28 6.51
N ILE A 158 -4.75 -16.24 7.84
CA ILE A 158 -3.56 -16.25 8.69
C ILE A 158 -3.73 -17.20 9.87
N THR A 159 -2.65 -17.49 10.59
CA THR A 159 -2.73 -18.25 11.85
C THR A 159 -2.94 -17.30 13.01
N ASN A 160 -2.07 -16.30 13.16
CA ASN A 160 -2.08 -15.35 14.28
C ASN A 160 -2.19 -13.91 13.79
N LEU A 161 -3.17 -13.19 14.35
CA LEU A 161 -3.29 -11.74 14.22
C LEU A 161 -2.90 -11.09 15.55
N ASP A 162 -1.91 -10.20 15.56
CA ASP A 162 -1.72 -9.21 16.62
C ASP A 162 -2.10 -7.85 16.05
N ALA A 163 -3.09 -7.18 16.63
CA ALA A 163 -3.60 -5.91 16.15
C ALA A 163 -3.64 -4.88 17.28
N GLU A 164 -2.74 -3.89 17.22
CA GLU A 164 -2.69 -2.77 18.14
C GLU A 164 -3.20 -1.49 17.47
N ILE A 165 -4.21 -0.86 18.09
CA ILE A 165 -4.82 0.37 17.61
C ILE A 165 -4.70 1.44 18.70
N THR A 166 -3.81 2.40 18.49
CA THR A 166 -3.72 3.63 19.28
C THR A 166 -4.31 4.80 18.50
N GLY A 167 -5.42 5.35 19.00
CA GLY A 167 -6.11 6.48 18.38
C GLY A 167 -7.55 6.15 17.98
N SER A 168 -7.90 6.43 16.73
CA SER A 168 -9.27 6.36 16.20
C SER A 168 -9.39 5.53 14.93
N GLY A 169 -8.34 4.78 14.57
CA GLY A 169 -8.32 3.94 13.37
C GLY A 169 -9.35 2.81 13.41
N TRP A 170 -9.61 2.23 12.24
CA TRP A 170 -10.55 1.11 12.09
C TRP A 170 -9.91 -0.03 11.32
N VAL A 171 -9.80 -1.21 11.95
CA VAL A 171 -9.38 -2.45 11.30
C VAL A 171 -10.63 -3.24 10.88
N LYS A 172 -10.83 -3.41 9.58
CA LYS A 172 -11.93 -4.18 8.98
C LYS A 172 -11.36 -5.49 8.46
N SER A 173 -11.43 -6.53 9.27
CA SER A 173 -10.81 -7.82 8.94
C SER A 173 -11.78 -9.01 9.02
N PHE A 174 -13.09 -8.79 8.90
CA PHE A 174 -14.05 -9.91 8.79
C PHE A 174 -13.79 -10.87 7.62
N LYS A 175 -13.09 -10.40 6.59
CA LYS A 175 -12.69 -11.20 5.43
C LYS A 175 -11.30 -11.83 5.56
N LEU A 176 -10.61 -11.56 6.67
CA LEU A 176 -9.35 -12.21 7.05
C LEU A 176 -9.69 -13.27 8.10
N GLN A 177 -9.57 -14.54 7.75
CA GLN A 177 -9.75 -15.61 8.73
C GLN A 177 -8.45 -15.82 9.51
N SER A 178 -8.51 -15.80 10.84
CA SER A 178 -7.41 -16.21 11.70
C SER A 178 -7.79 -17.35 12.65
N ASP A 179 -6.80 -18.14 13.07
CA ASP A 179 -7.00 -19.12 14.14
C ASP A 179 -7.04 -18.41 15.50
N PHE A 180 -6.10 -17.49 15.70
CA PHE A 180 -5.92 -16.73 16.94
C PHE A 180 -5.90 -15.23 16.63
N ALA A 181 -6.42 -14.42 17.55
CA ALA A 181 -6.31 -12.97 17.49
C ALA A 181 -6.05 -12.37 18.89
N ASP A 182 -5.07 -11.47 18.96
CA ASP A 182 -4.83 -10.56 20.07
C ASP A 182 -5.14 -9.14 19.58
N VAL A 183 -6.12 -8.48 20.20
CA VAL A 183 -6.59 -7.16 19.78
C VAL A 183 -6.48 -6.18 20.92
N ARG A 184 -5.61 -5.19 20.77
CA ARG A 184 -5.39 -4.12 21.75
C ARG A 184 -5.87 -2.79 21.19
N ILE A 185 -6.78 -2.13 21.89
CA ILE A 185 -7.29 -0.81 21.49
C ILE A 185 -7.06 0.19 22.62
N THR A 186 -6.30 1.25 22.33
CA THR A 186 -6.18 2.43 23.20
C THR A 186 -6.77 3.64 22.48
N GLY A 187 -7.91 4.14 22.98
CA GLY A 187 -8.61 5.29 22.41
C GLY A 187 -10.04 4.98 21.98
N SER A 188 -10.39 5.36 20.75
CA SER A 188 -11.75 5.25 20.19
C SER A 188 -11.82 4.42 18.91
N GLY A 189 -10.70 3.82 18.48
CA GLY A 189 -10.65 2.96 17.30
C GLY A 189 -11.50 1.70 17.42
N SER A 190 -11.71 0.98 16.31
CA SER A 190 -12.50 -0.25 16.31
C SER A 190 -11.83 -1.34 15.46
N ALA A 191 -12.08 -2.60 15.81
CA ALA A 191 -11.60 -3.75 15.07
C ALA A 191 -12.75 -4.70 14.75
N GLU A 192 -12.81 -5.19 13.52
CA GLU A 192 -13.62 -6.32 13.09
C GLU A 192 -12.68 -7.50 12.84
N VAL A 193 -12.87 -8.64 13.49
CA VAL A 193 -12.03 -9.84 13.37
C VAL A 193 -12.86 -11.09 13.08
N ASN A 194 -12.32 -12.06 12.34
CA ASN A 194 -12.97 -13.36 12.11
C ASN A 194 -12.03 -14.47 12.59
N VAL A 195 -12.38 -15.07 13.73
CA VAL A 195 -11.46 -15.89 14.53
C VAL A 195 -12.06 -17.26 14.82
N THR A 196 -11.28 -18.33 14.66
CA THR A 196 -11.80 -19.71 14.84
C THR A 196 -11.47 -20.35 16.18
N SER A 197 -10.39 -19.95 16.87
CA SER A 197 -9.92 -20.61 18.10
C SER A 197 -9.97 -19.70 19.33
N ASP A 198 -9.05 -18.73 19.48
CA ASP A 198 -9.00 -17.84 20.65
C ASP A 198 -8.95 -16.37 20.24
N LEU A 199 -9.73 -15.55 20.93
CA LEU A 199 -9.70 -14.09 20.84
C LEU A 199 -9.37 -13.52 22.21
N ASP A 200 -8.24 -12.83 22.33
CA ASP A 200 -7.93 -11.98 23.47
C ASP A 200 -8.12 -10.51 23.08
N ALA A 201 -8.91 -9.76 23.85
CA ALA A 201 -9.28 -8.40 23.53
C ALA A 201 -9.06 -7.47 24.73
N LEU A 202 -8.11 -6.55 24.62
CA LEU A 202 -7.84 -5.52 25.61
C LEU A 202 -8.27 -4.14 25.08
N ILE A 203 -9.22 -3.50 25.75
CA ILE A 203 -9.74 -2.19 25.34
C ILE A 203 -9.55 -1.18 26.47
N THR A 204 -8.78 -0.12 26.22
CA THR A 204 -8.69 1.08 27.04
C THR A 204 -9.30 2.26 26.30
N GLY A 205 -10.52 2.65 26.68
CA GLY A 205 -11.23 3.79 26.08
C GLY A 205 -12.66 3.46 25.65
N SER A 206 -13.05 3.92 24.46
CA SER A 206 -14.42 3.81 23.93
C SER A 206 -14.52 2.99 22.64
N GLY A 207 -13.40 2.41 22.20
CA GLY A 207 -13.33 1.56 21.02
C GLY A 207 -14.08 0.24 21.16
N ASN A 208 -14.33 -0.46 20.04
CA ASN A 208 -15.04 -1.72 20.06
C ASN A 208 -14.32 -2.80 19.24
N VAL A 209 -14.42 -4.04 19.68
CA VAL A 209 -14.02 -5.23 18.92
C VAL A 209 -15.27 -5.99 18.54
N PHE A 210 -15.52 -6.11 17.24
CA PHE A 210 -16.56 -6.95 16.67
C PHE A 210 -15.93 -8.23 16.18
N TYR A 211 -16.48 -9.39 16.52
CA TYR A 211 -15.91 -10.67 16.11
C TYR A 211 -16.93 -11.56 15.40
N LYS A 212 -16.43 -12.33 14.43
CA LYS A 212 -17.12 -13.46 13.80
C LYS A 212 -16.39 -14.76 14.13
N GLY A 213 -17.07 -15.88 13.90
CA GLY A 213 -16.59 -17.22 14.25
C GLY A 213 -17.05 -17.63 15.64
N HIS A 214 -16.48 -18.72 16.16
CA HIS A 214 -16.85 -19.27 17.47
C HIS A 214 -15.61 -19.45 18.37
N PRO A 215 -14.81 -18.40 18.61
CA PRO A 215 -13.61 -18.52 19.43
C PRO A 215 -13.95 -18.58 20.93
N HIS A 216 -13.00 -19.04 21.74
CA HIS A 216 -12.97 -18.74 23.16
C HIS A 216 -12.52 -17.28 23.36
N VAL A 217 -13.41 -16.47 23.94
CA VAL A 217 -13.19 -15.02 24.10
C VAL A 217 -12.69 -14.70 25.51
N SER A 218 -11.50 -14.11 25.59
CA SER A 218 -10.98 -13.39 26.76
C SER A 218 -11.08 -11.89 26.49
N SER A 219 -11.49 -11.11 27.48
CA SER A 219 -11.56 -9.65 27.30
C SER A 219 -11.34 -8.88 28.60
N GLU A 220 -10.56 -7.81 28.52
CA GLU A 220 -10.39 -6.82 29.57
C GLU A 220 -10.73 -5.42 29.03
N ILE A 221 -11.63 -4.71 29.71
CA ILE A 221 -12.15 -3.42 29.23
C ILE A 221 -12.05 -2.38 30.34
N THR A 222 -11.26 -1.34 30.10
CA THR A 222 -11.21 -0.12 30.89
C THR A 222 -11.84 1.03 30.09
N GLY A 223 -13.09 1.38 30.39
CA GLY A 223 -13.79 2.48 29.73
C GLY A 223 -15.22 2.11 29.32
N SER A 224 -15.64 2.57 28.15
CA SER A 224 -17.00 2.37 27.61
C SER A 224 -17.07 1.47 26.37
N GLY A 225 -15.91 0.94 25.94
CA GLY A 225 -15.80 0.02 24.82
C GLY A 225 -16.49 -1.33 25.04
N LYS A 226 -16.61 -2.12 23.97
CA LYS A 226 -17.27 -3.43 24.01
C LYS A 226 -16.59 -4.46 23.10
N VAL A 227 -16.71 -5.72 23.48
CA VAL A 227 -16.48 -6.87 22.60
C VAL A 227 -17.85 -7.43 22.19
N ILE A 228 -18.13 -7.54 20.90
CA ILE A 228 -19.47 -7.77 20.33
C ILE A 228 -19.42 -8.93 19.34
N ASP A 229 -20.27 -9.94 19.55
CA ASP A 229 -20.52 -11.02 18.60
C ASP A 229 -21.29 -10.48 17.37
N ALA A 230 -20.77 -10.73 16.17
CA ALA A 230 -21.27 -10.25 14.88
C ALA A 230 -21.61 -11.38 13.89
N ASN A 231 -21.83 -12.62 14.38
CA ASN A 231 -22.28 -13.76 13.57
C ASN A 231 -23.72 -13.62 13.04
#